data_AF-A0A2H5YZ73-F1
#
_entry.id   AF-A0A2H5YZ73-F1
#
_cell.length_a   1.000
_cell.length_b   1.000
_cell.length_c   1.000
_cell.angle_alpha   90.00
_cell.angle_beta   90.00
_cell.angle_gamma   90.00
#
_symmetry.space_group_name_H-M   'P 1'
#
loop_
_entity.id
_entity.type
_entity.pdbx_description
1 polymer ?
#
loop_
_entity_poly.entity_id
_entity_poly.type
_entity_poly.pdbx_seq_one_letter_code
_entity_poly.pdbx_strand_id
1 'polypeptide(L)' 'MTRLETRYGIAINGGQGRLKGQIIRVGHMGWVDRVDLENVYAVLRRELEEMRGEQSA' A
#
# COMPACT_ATOMS: atom_id res chain seq x y z
N MET A 1 5.96 -9.89 -2.94
CA MET A 1 4.92 -9.12 -3.64
C MET A 1 3.87 -8.73 -2.61
N THR A 2 3.49 -7.45 -2.56
CA THR A 2 2.54 -6.96 -1.55
C THR A 2 1.08 -7.29 -1.92
N ARG A 3 0.14 -7.22 -0.96
CA ARG A 3 -1.30 -7.36 -1.27
C ARG A 3 -1.76 -6.36 -2.33
N LEU A 4 -1.25 -5.12 -2.27
CA LEU A 4 -1.54 -4.06 -3.23
C LEU A 4 -1.07 -4.44 -4.64
N GLU A 5 0.13 -5.00 -4.76
CA GLU A 5 0.68 -5.48 -6.04
C GLU A 5 -0.13 -6.65 -6.59
N THR A 6 -0.40 -7.66 -5.77
CA THR A 6 -1.04 -8.90 -6.22
C THR A 6 -2.51 -8.70 -6.60
N ARG A 7 -3.24 -7.84 -5.87
CA ARG A 7 -4.69 -7.67 -6.08
C ARG A 7 -5.05 -6.50 -6.99
N TYR A 8 -4.22 -5.47 -7.05
CA TYR A 8 -4.55 -4.21 -7.73
C TYR A 8 -3.46 -3.74 -8.69
N GLY A 9 -2.34 -4.45 -8.82
CA GLY A 9 -1.22 -4.04 -9.67
C GLY A 9 -0.48 -2.79 -9.17
N ILE A 10 -0.70 -2.38 -7.92
CA ILE A 10 -0.09 -1.17 -7.33
C ILE A 10 1.19 -1.56 -6.61
N ALA A 11 2.34 -1.19 -7.19
CA ALA A 11 3.65 -1.38 -6.59
C ALA A 11 3.91 -0.42 -5.42
N ILE A 12 4.33 -0.96 -4.28
CA ILE A 12 4.72 -0.20 -3.10
C ILE A 12 5.95 -0.83 -2.45
N ASN A 13 6.75 -0.01 -1.77
CA ASN A 13 7.96 -0.47 -1.12
C ASN A 13 7.79 -0.53 0.39
N GLY A 14 8.49 -1.47 1.04
CA GLY A 14 8.66 -1.45 2.49
C GLY A 14 9.71 -0.45 2.96
N GLY A 15 9.83 -0.31 4.28
CA GLY A 15 10.98 0.32 4.92
C GLY A 15 12.28 -0.46 4.69
N GLN A 16 13.42 0.22 4.83
CA GLN A 16 14.77 -0.34 4.70
C GLN A 16 15.53 -0.22 6.03
N GLY A 17 16.57 -1.05 6.20
CA GLY A 17 17.38 -1.06 7.42
C GLY A 17 16.51 -1.25 8.68
N ARG A 18 16.66 -0.35 9.65
CA ARG A 18 15.86 -0.36 10.89
C ARG A 18 14.35 -0.26 10.65
N LEU A 19 13.91 0.32 9.54
CA LEU A 19 12.49 0.49 9.21
C LEU A 19 11.87 -0.72 8.50
N LYS A 20 12.65 -1.76 8.20
CA LYS A 20 12.16 -2.96 7.51
C LYS A 20 11.02 -3.60 8.33
N GLY A 21 9.86 -3.80 7.69
CA GLY A 21 8.66 -4.37 8.31
C GLY A 21 7.84 -3.40 9.16
N GLN A 22 8.28 -2.16 9.37
CA GLN A 22 7.57 -1.18 10.21
C GLN A 22 6.71 -0.21 9.40
N ILE A 23 7.14 0.12 8.18
CA ILE A 23 6.47 1.08 7.33
C ILE A 23 6.33 0.56 5.90
N ILE A 24 5.39 1.18 5.19
CA ILE A 24 5.32 1.20 3.74
C ILE A 24 5.70 2.58 3.22
N ARG A 25 6.11 2.66 1.95
CA ARG A 25 6.46 3.88 1.25
C ARG A 25 5.66 3.96 -0.05
N VAL A 26 4.96 5.07 -0.22
CA VAL A 26 4.26 5.42 -1.45
C VAL A 26 5.16 6.36 -2.24
N GLY A 27 5.69 5.89 -3.37
CA GLY A 27 6.54 6.70 -4.23
C GLY A 27 5.69 7.61 -5.12
N HIS A 28 5.91 8.92 -5.03
CA HIS A 28 5.36 9.90 -5.97
C HIS A 28 6.53 10.61 -6.66
N MET A 29 7.12 9.95 -7.65
CA MET A 29 8.30 10.43 -8.37
C MET A 29 8.16 10.13 -9.86
N GLY A 30 8.52 11.08 -10.72
CA GLY A 30 8.46 10.92 -12.17
C GLY A 30 7.04 11.05 -12.71
N TRP A 31 6.64 10.12 -13.59
CA TRP A 31 5.34 10.12 -14.26
C TRP A 31 4.26 9.57 -13.32
N VAL A 32 3.73 10.43 -12.45
CA VAL A 32 2.67 10.09 -11.50
C VAL A 32 1.71 11.26 -11.41
N ASP A 33 0.41 10.98 -11.51
CA ASP A 33 -0.65 11.98 -11.38
C ASP A 33 -1.42 11.83 -10.06
N ARG A 34 -2.26 12.82 -9.77
CA ARG A 34 -3.13 12.82 -8.57
C ARG A 34 -4.00 11.57 -8.47
N VAL A 35 -4.48 11.06 -9.61
CA VAL A 35 -5.34 9.88 -9.67
C VAL A 35 -4.60 8.63 -9.19
N ASP A 36 -3.29 8.51 -9.45
CA ASP A 36 -2.49 7.38 -8.98
C ASP A 36 -2.41 7.35 -7.45
N LEU A 37 -2.20 8.52 -6.84
CA LEU A 37 -2.22 8.68 -5.38
C LEU A 37 -3.61 8.37 -4.79
N GLU A 38 -4.68 8.89 -5.41
CA GLU A 38 -6.06 8.59 -4.98
C GLU A 38 -6.36 7.08 -5.01
N ASN A 39 -5.91 6.38 -6.06
CA ASN A 39 -6.02 4.93 -6.17
C ASN A 39 -5.26 4.20 -5.05
N VAL A 40 -4.02 4.62 -4.76
CA VAL A 40 -3.24 4.06 -3.64
C VAL A 40 -3.99 4.25 -2.32
N TYR A 41 -4.52 5.44 -2.03
CA TYR A 41 -5.26 5.70 -0.80
C TYR A 41 -6.53 4.85 -0.68
N ALA A 42 -7.32 4.77 -1.75
CA ALA A 42 -8.56 4.01 -1.77
C ALA A 42 -8.32 2.52 -1.50
N VAL A 43 -7.32 1.94 -2.16
CA VAL A 43 -6.95 0.53 -2.00
C VAL A 43 -6.34 0.28 -0.62
N LEU A 44 -5.45 1.16 -0.15
CA LEU A 44 -4.84 1.02 1.18
C LEU A 44 -5.91 1.03 2.28
N ARG A 45 -6.90 1.92 2.20
CA ARG A 45 -8.04 1.96 3.12
C ARG A 45 -8.77 0.62 3.15
N ARG A 46 -9.15 0.10 1.98
CA ARG A 46 -9.86 -1.18 1.87
C ARG A 46 -9.08 -2.33 2.48
N GLU A 47 -7.79 -2.46 2.15
CA GLU A 47 -6.97 -3.55 2.67
C GLU A 47 -6.80 -3.48 4.20
N LEU A 48 -6.64 -2.28 4.76
CA LEU A 48 -6.56 -2.09 6.21
C LEU A 48 -7.90 -2.41 6.90
N GLU A 49 -9.03 -2.07 6.28
CA GLU A 49 -10.36 -2.43 6.78
C GLU A 49 -10.57 -3.96 6.77
N GLU A 50 -10.20 -4.63 5.67
CA GLU A 50 -10.26 -6.10 5.55
C GLU A 50 -9.36 -6.78 6.59
N MET A 51 -8.10 -6.33 6.74
CA MET A 51 -7.18 -6.85 7.74
C MET A 51 -7.68 -6.68 9.18
N ARG A 52 -8.40 -5.59 9.48
CA ARG A 52 -9.04 -5.40 10.79
C ARG A 52 -10.19 -6.36 11.01
N GLY A 53 -10.98 -6.63 9.97
CA GLY A 53 -12.07 -7.61 9.99
C GLY A 53 -11.56 -9.04 10.22
N GLU A 54 -10.47 -9.43 9.52
CA GLU A 54 -9.81 -10.73 9.67
C GLU A 54 -9.22 -10.95 11.08
N GLN A 55 -8.78 -9.89 11.77
CA GLN A 55 -8.29 -9.96 13.14
C GLN A 55 -9.39 -10.11 14.19
N SER A 56 -10.65 -9.90 13.80
CA SER A 56 -11.82 -9.95 14.70
C SER A 56 -12.62 -11.26 14.55
N ALA A 57 -12.16 -12.19 13.72
CA ALA A 57 -12.73 -13.50 13.46
C ALA A 57 -11.80 -14.61 13.95
#